data_AF-A0A166K9V8-F1
#
_entry.id   AF-A0A166K9V8-F1
#
_cell.length_a   1.000
_cell.length_b   1.000
_cell.length_c   1.000
_cell.angle_alpha   90.00
_cell.angle_beta   90.00
_cell.angle_gamma   90.00
#
_symmetry.space_group_name_H-M   'P 1'
#
loop_
_entity.id
_entity.type
_entity.pdbx_description
1 polymer ?
#
loop_
_entity_poly.entity_id
_entity_poly.type
_entity_poly.pdbx_seq_one_letter_code
_entity_poly.pdbx_strand_id
1 'polypeptide(L)'
;MKKSHRMQILVDLAKRKEDSVAQQLARDKAKVQHDMQKLAELKEYAQQYESERNLLGLSPYLTTNYQHFVDRVQQAIAQQEAAVGRAEQQADMSMRLWLQARSKTKSMDVLKEKNIKIEQTIEDKREQRQSDEFAMRRFFDANR
;
A
#
# COMPACT_ATOMS: atom_id res chain seq x y z
N MET A 1 -25.18 2.01 22.98
CA MET A 1 -24.20 1.39 22.06
C MET A 1 -22.89 1.17 22.81
N LYS A 2 -22.34 -0.05 22.82
CA LYS A 2 -21.05 -0.38 23.48
C LYS A 2 -19.89 0.38 22.82
N LYS A 3 -18.84 0.72 23.58
CA LYS A 3 -17.67 1.47 23.10
C LYS A 3 -16.86 0.63 22.11
N SER A 4 -16.77 -0.68 22.32
CA SER A 4 -16.22 -1.64 21.36
C SER A 4 -16.87 -1.54 19.98
N HIS A 5 -18.19 -1.40 19.91
CA HIS A 5 -18.93 -1.28 18.66
C HIS A 5 -18.62 0.02 17.91
N ARG A 6 -18.49 1.15 18.63
CA ARG A 6 -18.04 2.42 18.04
C ARG A 6 -16.61 2.32 17.50
N MET A 7 -15.72 1.62 18.22
CA MET A 7 -14.35 1.39 17.79
C MET A 7 -14.29 0.48 16.55
N GLN A 8 -15.18 -0.50 16.44
CA GLN A 8 -15.27 -1.37 15.26
C GLN A 8 -15.54 -0.55 13.99
N ILE A 9 -16.47 0.43 14.04
CA ILE A 9 -16.73 1.34 12.92
C ILE A 9 -15.46 2.12 12.52
N LEU A 10 -14.69 2.60 13.50
CA LEU A 10 -13.44 3.34 13.25
C LEU A 10 -12.36 2.44 12.64
N VAL A 11 -12.24 1.19 13.12
CA VAL A 11 -11.35 0.17 12.55
C VAL A 11 -11.73 -0.10 11.09
N ASP A 12 -13.01 -0.29 10.80
CA ASP A 12 -13.47 -0.58 9.43
C ASP A 12 -13.20 0.59 8.48
N LEU A 13 -13.36 1.83 8.95
CA LEU A 13 -12.98 3.02 8.19
C LEU A 13 -11.46 3.08 7.93
N ALA A 14 -10.65 2.75 8.93
CA ALA A 14 -9.19 2.69 8.78
C ALA A 14 -8.75 1.60 7.80
N LYS A 15 -9.35 0.41 7.86
CA LYS A 15 -9.10 -0.69 6.92
C LYS A 15 -9.43 -0.30 5.48
N ARG A 16 -10.60 0.30 5.24
CA ARG A 16 -10.96 0.80 3.89
C ARG A 16 -9.95 1.82 3.36
N LYS A 17 -9.41 2.68 4.25
CA LYS A 17 -8.38 3.63 3.86
C LYS A 17 -7.05 2.94 3.55
N GLU A 18 -6.64 1.97 4.37
CA GLU A 18 -5.46 1.13 4.13
C GLU A 18 -5.56 0.41 2.78
N ASP A 19 -6.69 -0.22 2.48
CA ASP A 19 -6.93 -0.93 1.22
C ASP A 19 -6.84 0.02 0.01
N SER A 20 -7.45 1.20 0.11
CA SER A 20 -7.38 2.22 -0.95
C SER A 20 -5.94 2.67 -1.22
N VAL A 21 -5.12 2.85 -0.17
CA VAL A 21 -3.71 3.23 -0.32
C VAL A 21 -2.88 2.06 -0.81
N ALA A 22 -3.18 0.83 -0.40
CA ALA A 22 -2.52 -0.38 -0.89
C ALA A 22 -2.74 -0.57 -2.41
N GLN A 23 -3.96 -0.32 -2.89
CA GLN A 23 -4.25 -0.33 -4.32
C GLN A 23 -3.46 0.74 -5.09
N GLN A 24 -3.29 1.94 -4.52
CA GLN A 24 -2.46 2.98 -5.13
C GLN A 24 -0.99 2.55 -5.20
N LEU A 25 -0.45 2.01 -4.11
CA LEU A 25 0.92 1.48 -4.07
C LEU A 25 1.13 0.38 -5.12
N ALA A 26 0.16 -0.52 -5.30
CA ALA A 26 0.23 -1.55 -6.33
C ALA A 26 0.30 -0.95 -7.74
N ARG A 27 -0.52 0.08 -8.03
CA ARG A 27 -0.48 0.80 -9.30
C ARG A 27 0.86 1.50 -9.53
N ASP A 28 1.39 2.17 -8.51
CA ASP A 28 2.67 2.89 -8.62
C ASP A 28 3.84 1.93 -8.87
N LYS A 29 3.87 0.79 -8.16
CA LYS A 29 4.87 -0.27 -8.40
C LYS A 29 4.77 -0.87 -9.80
N ALA A 30 3.55 -1.13 -10.27
CA ALA A 30 3.34 -1.62 -11.64
C ALA A 30 3.84 -0.60 -12.68
N LYS A 31 3.65 0.70 -12.41
CA LYS A 31 4.18 1.76 -13.27
C LYS A 31 5.70 1.81 -13.30
N VAL A 32 6.37 1.65 -12.15
CA VAL A 32 7.84 1.54 -12.09
C VAL A 32 8.30 0.38 -12.99
N GLN A 33 7.73 -0.80 -12.82
CA GLN A 33 8.09 -1.98 -13.62
C GLN A 33 7.90 -1.75 -15.12
N HIS A 34 6.75 -1.18 -15.50
CA HIS A 34 6.47 -0.84 -16.90
C HIS A 34 7.49 0.17 -17.46
N ASP A 35 7.80 1.23 -16.72
CA ASP A 35 8.72 2.26 -17.18
C ASP A 35 10.17 1.74 -17.27
N MET A 36 10.57 0.82 -16.39
CA MET A 36 11.85 0.11 -16.46
C MET A 36 11.92 -0.83 -17.65
N GLN A 37 10.85 -1.57 -17.95
CA GLN A 37 10.80 -2.45 -19.12
C GLN A 37 10.97 -1.64 -20.41
N LYS A 38 10.23 -0.54 -20.55
CA LYS A 38 10.36 0.36 -21.71
C LYS A 38 11.76 0.95 -21.83
N LEU A 39 12.42 1.27 -20.71
CA LEU A 39 13.81 1.72 -20.73
C LEU A 39 14.77 0.63 -21.24
N ALA A 40 14.55 -0.62 -20.82
CA ALA A 40 15.34 -1.76 -21.28
C ALA A 40 15.17 -1.97 -22.79
N GLU A 41 13.94 -1.92 -23.30
CA GLU A 41 13.62 -2.02 -24.73
C GLU A 41 14.33 -0.92 -25.55
N LEU A 42 14.33 0.33 -25.07
CA LEU A 42 15.05 1.43 -25.73
C LEU A 42 16.56 1.21 -25.77
N LYS A 43 17.15 0.69 -24.68
CA LYS A 43 18.59 0.40 -24.60
C LYS A 43 18.97 -0.77 -25.50
N GLU A 44 18.16 -1.82 -25.54
CA GLU A 44 18.36 -2.95 -26.42
C GLU A 44 18.29 -2.52 -27.89
N TYR A 45 17.28 -1.73 -28.26
CA TYR A 45 17.14 -1.21 -29.62
C TYR A 45 18.34 -0.35 -30.04
N ALA A 46 18.87 0.49 -29.13
CA ALA A 46 20.08 1.27 -29.38
C ALA A 46 21.29 0.37 -29.68
N GLN A 47 21.48 -0.70 -28.91
CA GLN A 47 22.58 -1.64 -29.08
C GLN A 47 22.47 -2.45 -30.38
N GLN A 48 21.27 -2.93 -30.71
CA GLN A 48 21.01 -3.65 -31.96
C GLN A 48 21.35 -2.76 -33.17
N TYR A 49 20.89 -1.51 -33.16
CA TYR A 49 21.16 -0.58 -34.24
C TYR A 49 22.64 -0.23 -34.40
N GLU A 50 23.38 -0.12 -33.30
CA GLU A 50 24.83 0.11 -33.33
C GLU A 50 25.59 -1.10 -33.91
N SER A 51 25.12 -2.32 -33.61
CA SER A 51 25.69 -3.56 -34.17
C SER A 51 25.47 -3.68 -35.68
N GLU A 52 24.26 -3.36 -36.18
CA GLU A 52 23.94 -3.36 -37.61
C GLU A 52 24.76 -2.32 -38.38
N ARG A 53 24.96 -1.13 -37.79
CA ARG A 53 25.80 -0.07 -38.35
C ARG A 53 27.25 -0.52 -38.54
N ASN A 54 27.82 -1.24 -37.58
CA ASN A 54 29.20 -1.74 -37.65
C ASN A 54 29.38 -2.79 -38.76
N LEU A 55 28.33 -3.55 -39.09
CA LEU A 55 28.36 -4.59 -40.12
C LEU A 55 28.27 -4.02 -41.55
N LEU A 56 27.54 -2.91 -41.75
CA LEU A 56 27.22 -2.42 -43.09
C LEU A 56 28.25 -1.45 -43.69
N GLY A 57 28.99 -0.69 -42.86
CA GLY A 57 29.93 0.34 -43.33
C GLY A 57 29.22 1.50 -44.05
N LEU A 58 29.31 2.73 -43.53
CA LEU A 58 28.43 3.82 -44.01
C LEU A 58 29.08 4.74 -45.06
N SER A 59 28.36 4.97 -46.16
CA SER A 59 28.52 6.13 -47.06
C SER A 59 28.27 7.44 -46.30
N PRO A 60 28.92 8.57 -46.64
CA PRO A 60 28.79 9.85 -45.93
C PRO A 60 27.35 10.35 -45.74
N TYR A 61 26.44 10.08 -46.69
CA TYR A 61 25.02 10.44 -46.58
C TYR A 61 24.27 9.62 -45.52
N LEU A 62 24.62 8.35 -45.36
CA LEU A 62 24.03 7.49 -44.34
C LEU A 62 24.53 7.87 -42.93
N THR A 63 25.69 8.52 -42.82
CA THR A 63 26.27 8.98 -41.55
C THR A 63 25.44 10.08 -40.89
N THR A 64 24.92 11.05 -41.63
CA THR A 64 24.11 12.15 -41.07
C THR A 64 22.76 11.66 -40.56
N ASN A 65 22.05 10.84 -41.35
CA ASN A 65 20.77 10.25 -40.91
C ASN A 65 20.94 9.36 -39.68
N TYR A 66 22.06 8.62 -39.61
CA TYR A 66 22.43 7.82 -38.46
C TYR A 66 22.64 8.67 -37.20
N GLN A 67 23.41 9.77 -37.29
CA GLN A 67 23.65 10.67 -36.14
C GLN A 67 22.34 11.24 -35.59
N HIS A 68 21.45 11.73 -36.46
CA HIS A 68 20.15 12.24 -36.02
C HIS A 68 19.28 11.18 -35.34
N PHE A 69 19.33 9.94 -35.80
CA PHE A 69 18.61 8.84 -35.16
C PHE A 69 19.20 8.51 -33.79
N VAL A 70 20.53 8.41 -33.67
CA VAL A 70 21.22 8.16 -32.40
C VAL A 70 20.87 9.24 -31.37
N ASP A 71 20.92 10.52 -31.78
CA ASP A 71 20.56 11.64 -30.91
C ASP A 71 19.12 11.51 -30.39
N ARG A 72 18.17 11.11 -31.24
CA ARG A 72 16.77 10.89 -30.85
C ARG A 72 16.62 9.72 -29.87
N VAL A 73 17.33 8.61 -30.11
CA VAL A 73 17.28 7.45 -29.20
C VAL A 73 17.88 7.80 -27.85
N GLN A 74 19.02 8.50 -27.82
CA GLN A 74 19.62 8.97 -26.57
C GLN A 74 18.70 9.94 -25.81
N GLN A 75 18.04 10.87 -26.50
CA GLN A 75 17.05 11.75 -25.90
C GLN A 75 15.86 10.96 -25.32
N ALA A 76 15.36 9.96 -26.05
CA ALA A 76 14.27 9.10 -25.58
C ALA A 76 14.67 8.29 -24.33
N ILE A 77 15.90 7.75 -24.31
CA ILE A 77 16.46 7.06 -23.13
C ILE A 77 16.52 8.02 -21.94
N ALA A 78 17.09 9.21 -22.10
CA ALA A 78 17.20 10.18 -21.01
C ALA A 78 15.82 10.59 -20.46
N GLN A 79 14.83 10.79 -21.35
CA GLN A 79 13.46 11.08 -20.95
C GLN A 79 12.81 9.91 -20.19
N GLN A 80 13.07 8.68 -20.63
CA GLN A 80 12.54 7.47 -20.00
C GLN A 80 13.21 7.21 -18.64
N GLU A 81 14.52 7.45 -18.49
CA GLU A 81 15.22 7.39 -17.20
C GLU A 81 14.64 8.38 -16.20
N ALA A 82 14.38 9.62 -16.64
CA ALA A 82 13.70 10.60 -15.81
C ALA A 82 12.26 10.17 -15.46
N ALA A 83 11.56 9.46 -16.34
CA ALA A 83 10.23 8.91 -16.07
C ALA A 83 10.28 7.78 -15.02
N VAL A 84 11.25 6.87 -15.12
CA VAL A 84 11.50 5.83 -14.12
C VAL A 84 11.75 6.47 -12.74
N GLY A 85 12.65 7.45 -12.67
CA GLY A 85 12.94 8.13 -11.39
C GLY A 85 11.72 8.81 -10.77
N ARG A 86 10.85 9.42 -11.57
CA ARG A 86 9.56 9.98 -11.08
C ARG A 86 8.61 8.88 -10.59
N ALA A 87 8.53 7.77 -11.30
CA ALA A 87 7.67 6.64 -10.90
C ALA A 87 8.15 6.01 -9.60
N GLU A 88 9.46 5.85 -9.42
CA GLU A 88 10.08 5.34 -8.19
C GLU A 88 9.79 6.26 -6.99
N GLN A 89 9.98 7.57 -7.16
CA GLN A 89 9.62 8.55 -6.12
C GLN A 89 8.14 8.50 -5.73
N GLN A 90 7.26 8.29 -6.71
CA GLN A 90 5.82 8.16 -6.46
C GLN A 90 5.48 6.86 -5.70
N ALA A 91 6.12 5.75 -6.06
CA ALA A 91 5.96 4.47 -5.38
C ALA A 91 6.49 4.53 -3.93
N ASP A 92 7.60 5.22 -3.69
CA ASP A 92 8.12 5.47 -2.35
C ASP A 92 7.16 6.31 -1.49
N MET A 93 6.56 7.34 -2.09
CA MET A 93 5.56 8.15 -1.40
C MET A 93 4.33 7.32 -1.01
N SER A 94 3.78 6.52 -1.94
CA SER A 94 2.62 5.68 -1.65
C SER A 94 2.97 4.55 -0.66
N MET A 95 4.20 4.05 -0.66
CA MET A 95 4.69 3.09 0.33
C MET A 95 4.67 3.68 1.75
N ARG A 96 5.15 4.91 1.91
CA ARG A 96 5.11 5.63 3.21
C ARG A 96 3.67 5.85 3.68
N LEU A 97 2.79 6.25 2.78
CA LEU A 97 1.37 6.43 3.09
C LEU A 97 0.71 5.11 3.51
N TRP A 98 1.04 4.01 2.83
CA TRP A 98 0.53 2.68 3.18
C TRP A 98 1.00 2.24 4.56
N LEU A 99 2.29 2.42 4.88
CA LEU A 99 2.83 2.12 6.21
C LEU A 99 2.13 2.93 7.31
N GLN A 100 1.85 4.21 7.06
CA GLN A 100 1.11 5.06 8.01
C GLN A 100 -0.34 4.57 8.19
N ALA A 101 -1.03 4.24 7.11
CA ALA A 101 -2.40 3.74 7.16
C ALA A 101 -2.46 2.41 7.94
N ARG A 102 -1.56 1.48 7.63
CA ARG A 102 -1.43 0.19 8.31
C ARG A 102 -1.13 0.32 9.80
N SER A 103 -0.23 1.24 10.16
CA SER A 103 0.07 1.55 11.56
C SER A 103 -1.19 2.03 12.30
N LYS A 104 -1.95 2.95 11.70
CA LYS A 104 -3.20 3.48 12.26
C LYS A 104 -4.26 2.38 12.44
N THR A 105 -4.46 1.52 11.44
CA THR A 105 -5.38 0.38 11.53
C THR A 105 -5.00 -0.52 12.71
N LYS A 106 -3.72 -0.90 12.81
CA LYS A 106 -3.22 -1.75 13.90
C LYS A 106 -3.44 -1.12 15.28
N SER A 107 -3.16 0.17 15.43
CA SER A 107 -3.40 0.88 16.70
C SER A 107 -4.88 0.91 17.07
N MET A 108 -5.79 1.08 16.10
CA MET A 108 -7.24 1.05 16.36
C MET A 108 -7.74 -0.35 16.75
N ASP A 109 -7.23 -1.40 16.12
CA ASP A 109 -7.56 -2.79 16.48
C ASP A 109 -7.15 -3.12 17.93
N VAL A 110 -5.94 -2.70 18.35
CA VAL A 110 -5.49 -2.86 19.74
C VAL A 110 -6.41 -2.11 20.72
N LEU A 111 -6.82 -0.89 20.39
CA LEU A 111 -7.75 -0.13 21.22
C LEU A 111 -9.13 -0.79 21.29
N LYS A 112 -9.61 -1.34 20.19
CA LYS A 112 -10.88 -2.10 20.17
C LYS A 112 -10.82 -3.29 21.11
N GLU A 113 -9.79 -4.13 21.00
CA GLU A 113 -9.59 -5.30 21.86
C GLU A 113 -9.53 -4.92 23.34
N LYS A 114 -8.83 -3.83 23.68
CA LYS A 114 -8.80 -3.31 25.05
C LYS A 114 -10.20 -2.94 25.56
N ASN A 115 -11.03 -2.30 24.73
CA ASN A 115 -12.39 -1.94 25.13
C ASN A 115 -13.30 -3.17 25.26
N ILE A 116 -13.15 -4.18 24.41
CA ILE A 116 -13.89 -5.45 24.53
C ILE A 116 -13.60 -6.09 25.90
N LYS A 117 -12.33 -6.19 26.29
CA LYS A 117 -11.94 -6.75 27.59
C LYS A 117 -12.53 -5.98 28.78
N ILE A 118 -12.49 -4.65 28.72
CA ILE A 118 -13.07 -3.80 29.78
C ILE A 118 -14.58 -4.03 29.87
N GLU A 119 -15.28 -4.10 28.74
CA GLU A 119 -16.72 -4.32 28.71
C GLU A 119 -17.11 -5.71 29.23
N GLN A 120 -16.33 -6.75 28.91
CA GLN A 120 -16.52 -8.10 29.44
C GLN A 120 -16.41 -8.09 30.97
N THR A 121 -15.32 -7.53 31.53
CA THR A 121 -15.14 -7.44 32.98
C THR A 121 -16.28 -6.67 33.69
N ILE A 122 -16.84 -5.65 33.05
CA ILE A 122 -17.98 -4.91 33.61
C ILE A 122 -19.25 -5.76 33.60
N GLU A 123 -19.50 -6.52 32.53
CA GLU A 123 -20.65 -7.41 32.43
C GLU A 123 -20.54 -8.57 33.43
N ASP A 124 -19.37 -9.23 33.51
CA ASP A 124 -19.12 -10.33 34.46
C ASP A 124 -19.41 -9.90 35.91
N LYS A 125 -18.95 -8.70 36.29
CA LYS A 125 -19.22 -8.12 37.63
C LYS A 125 -20.70 -7.83 37.85
N ARG A 126 -21.44 -7.47 36.79
CA ARG A 126 -22.87 -7.19 36.87
C ARG A 126 -23.67 -8.49 37.02
N GLU A 127 -23.32 -9.52 36.24
CA GLU A 127 -23.93 -10.84 36.32
C GLU A 127 -23.70 -11.49 37.68
N GLN A 128 -22.46 -11.39 38.22
CA GLN A 128 -22.14 -11.89 39.56
C GLN A 128 -23.02 -11.22 40.62
N ARG A 129 -23.14 -9.89 40.62
CA ARG A 129 -24.00 -9.16 41.57
C ARG A 129 -25.46 -9.58 41.47
N GLN A 130 -25.99 -9.74 40.26
CA GLN A 130 -27.37 -10.19 40.08
C GLN A 130 -27.58 -11.60 40.63
N SER A 131 -26.65 -12.52 40.36
CA SER A 131 -26.69 -13.88 40.91
C SER A 131 -26.67 -13.87 42.44
N ASP A 132 -25.79 -13.08 43.05
CA ASP A 132 -25.67 -12.95 44.50
C ASP A 132 -26.97 -12.38 45.11
N GLU A 133 -27.58 -11.37 44.49
CA GLU A 133 -28.87 -10.81 44.92
C GLU A 133 -30.01 -11.83 44.84
N PHE A 134 -30.08 -12.61 43.76
CA PHE A 134 -31.06 -13.69 43.63
C PHE A 134 -30.85 -14.78 44.68
N ALA A 135 -29.60 -15.18 44.92
CA ALA A 135 -29.27 -16.17 45.95
C ALA A 135 -29.66 -15.68 47.36
N MET A 136 -29.36 -14.42 47.69
CA MET A 136 -29.75 -13.81 48.96
C MET A 136 -31.27 -13.77 49.12
N ARG A 137 -32.03 -13.33 48.11
CA ARG A 137 -33.50 -13.31 48.18
C ARG A 137 -34.08 -14.70 48.45
N ARG A 138 -33.61 -15.71 47.70
CA ARG A 138 -34.05 -17.10 47.92
C ARG A 138 -33.72 -17.61 49.32
N PHE A 139 -32.56 -17.25 49.86
CA PHE A 139 -32.19 -17.60 51.23
C PHE A 139 -33.12 -16.96 52.26
N PHE A 140 -33.50 -15.70 52.09
CA PHE A 140 -34.46 -15.04 52.97
C PHE A 140 -35.87 -15.63 52.86
N ASP A 141 -36.33 -15.94 51.65
CA ASP A 141 -37.66 -16.51 51.41
C ASP A 141 -37.78 -17.95 51.95
N ALA A 142 -36.70 -18.74 51.93
CA ALA A 142 -36.69 -20.12 52.44
C ALA A 142 -36.63 -20.23 53.97
N ASN A 143 -36.26 -19.16 54.67
CA ASN A 143 -36.14 -19.10 56.13
C ASN A 143 -37.33 -18.35 56.80
N ARG A 144 -38.43 -18.18 56.07
CA ARG A 144 -39.71 -17.64 56.55
C ARG A 144 -40.72 -18.77 56.72
#